data_AF-A0A7G9LCE9-F1
#
_entry.id   AF-A0A7G9LCE9-F1
#
_cell.length_a   1.000
_cell.length_b   1.000
_cell.length_c   1.000
_cell.angle_alpha   90.00
_cell.angle_beta   90.00
_cell.angle_gamma   90.00
#
_symmetry.space_group_name_H-M   'P 1'
#
loop_
_entity.id
_entity.type
_entity.pdbx_description
1 polymer ?
#
loop_
_entity_poly.entity_id
_entity_poly.type
_entity_poly.pdbx_seq_one_letter_code
_entity_poly.pdbx_strand_id
1 'polypeptide(L)'
;MKEFYCLESITYKPQPIGSNWCWAACLSNFINNLDSISNIGVEQCDLVNYYKKYLKKVDNSFNYDEENCCPENLKNSCNIGMNDKHFPHILKKIGFECDTYETIQKLNSFDFIVKTLKENLCPIVVKTKTSVAHDILITGYGSLGDCKYIFISDPSRKYDEIYFELENFREKIKYAEKYWILKKSKKNNSEKEYLLRDTKVEDLISFPDYKMKVSKHNILFNYYNNQPNNSCFPYIPRKIVNNFIGIIVQKFLNTKGIISNESININNGKMYIGDYAYYGNYRLKKGKLQVKPIKFPYNYNLKKEWVDYYTLLDKLKNLPKIKFFNN
;
A
#
# COMPACT_ATOMS: atom_id res chain seq x y z
N MET A 1 19.29 12.79 8.61
CA MET A 1 19.55 11.34 8.73
C MET A 1 18.41 10.61 8.02
N LYS A 2 18.65 9.42 7.44
CA LYS A 2 17.62 8.63 6.75
C LYS A 2 17.56 7.26 7.41
N GLU A 3 16.40 6.89 7.93
CA GLU A 3 16.18 5.60 8.60
C GLU A 3 14.79 5.10 8.23
N PHE A 4 14.69 3.93 7.61
CA PHE A 4 13.41 3.32 7.27
C PHE A 4 13.36 1.90 7.80
N TYR A 5 12.23 1.55 8.39
CA TYR A 5 11.99 0.30 9.08
C TYR A 5 10.66 -0.31 8.64
N CYS A 6 10.67 -1.61 8.34
CA CYS A 6 9.46 -2.41 8.24
C CYS A 6 9.69 -3.81 8.82
N LEU A 7 8.60 -4.44 9.25
CA LEU A 7 8.54 -5.84 9.61
C LEU A 7 8.69 -6.71 8.35
N GLU A 8 9.84 -7.36 8.14
CA GLU A 8 10.08 -8.22 6.97
C GLU A 8 9.13 -9.43 6.91
N SER A 9 8.58 -9.81 8.04
CA SER A 9 7.60 -10.88 8.19
C SER A 9 6.21 -10.53 7.65
N ILE A 10 5.97 -9.33 7.14
CA ILE A 10 4.66 -9.04 6.55
C ILE A 10 4.63 -9.52 5.10
N THR A 11 3.72 -10.44 4.80
CA THR A 11 3.35 -10.80 3.42
C THR A 11 1.99 -10.23 3.12
N TYR A 12 1.93 -9.27 2.20
CA TYR A 12 0.66 -8.65 1.84
C TYR A 12 -0.31 -9.66 1.22
N LYS A 13 -1.50 -9.80 1.82
CA LYS A 13 -2.65 -10.51 1.28
C LYS A 13 -3.85 -9.56 1.28
N PRO A 14 -4.42 -9.21 0.12
CA PRO A 14 -5.62 -8.39 0.07
C PRO A 14 -6.82 -9.18 0.62
N GLN A 15 -7.82 -8.47 1.13
CA GLN A 15 -9.12 -9.08 1.44
C GLN A 15 -9.90 -9.36 0.13
N PRO A 16 -10.81 -10.35 0.11
CA PRO A 16 -11.73 -10.55 -1.01
C PRO A 16 -12.58 -9.30 -1.25
N ILE A 17 -12.80 -8.94 -2.52
CA ILE A 17 -13.58 -7.76 -2.90
C ILE A 17 -15.01 -7.87 -2.36
N GLY A 18 -15.49 -6.82 -1.69
CA GLY A 18 -16.85 -6.78 -1.12
C GLY A 18 -17.02 -7.60 0.17
N SER A 19 -15.94 -8.15 0.72
CA SER A 19 -15.97 -8.87 1.99
C SER A 19 -15.70 -7.97 3.20
N ASN A 20 -16.20 -8.39 4.35
CA ASN A 20 -15.92 -7.85 5.68
C ASN A 20 -14.70 -8.54 6.34
N TRP A 21 -13.79 -9.08 5.52
CA TRP A 21 -12.63 -9.88 5.97
C TRP A 21 -11.36 -9.06 6.17
N CYS A 22 -11.45 -7.73 6.28
CA CYS A 22 -10.29 -6.86 6.54
C CYS A 22 -9.47 -7.35 7.74
N TRP A 23 -10.15 -7.81 8.79
CA TRP A 23 -9.54 -8.39 9.97
C TRP A 23 -8.76 -9.68 9.68
N ALA A 24 -9.36 -10.62 8.93
CA ALA A 24 -8.74 -11.90 8.61
C ALA A 24 -7.56 -11.72 7.67
N ALA A 25 -7.68 -10.80 6.70
CA ALA A 25 -6.60 -10.37 5.83
C ALA A 25 -5.43 -9.80 6.63
N CYS A 26 -5.71 -8.83 7.52
CA CYS A 26 -4.70 -8.26 8.43
C CYS A 26 -3.96 -9.33 9.23
N LEU A 27 -4.69 -10.25 9.86
CA LEU A 27 -4.10 -11.34 10.63
C LEU A 27 -3.23 -12.26 9.73
N SER A 28 -3.76 -12.68 8.59
CA SER A 28 -3.05 -13.57 7.65
C SER A 28 -1.75 -12.97 7.09
N ASN A 29 -1.62 -11.64 7.09
CA ASN A 29 -0.42 -10.94 6.60
C ASN A 29 0.80 -11.18 7.49
N PHE A 30 0.61 -11.45 8.79
CA PHE A 30 1.71 -11.55 9.75
C PHE A 30 1.82 -12.92 10.43
N ILE A 31 0.75 -13.71 10.51
CA ILE A 31 0.76 -15.00 11.22
C ILE A 31 1.87 -15.93 10.69
N ASN A 32 1.98 -16.07 9.36
CA ASN A 32 2.89 -17.05 8.74
C ASN A 32 4.37 -16.80 9.03
N ASN A 33 4.78 -15.55 9.15
CA ASN A 33 6.19 -15.21 9.18
C ASN A 33 6.65 -14.67 10.55
N LEU A 34 5.74 -14.51 11.51
CA LEU A 34 6.07 -14.19 12.91
C LEU A 34 6.21 -15.46 13.76
N ASP A 35 6.50 -16.60 13.12
CA ASP A 35 6.66 -17.92 13.76
C ASP A 35 5.49 -18.19 14.72
N SER A 36 4.26 -17.96 14.24
CA SER A 36 3.03 -18.17 15.00
C SER A 36 2.83 -19.64 15.34
N ILE A 37 2.35 -19.92 16.55
CA ILE A 37 1.91 -21.25 17.00
C ILE A 37 0.43 -21.49 16.71
N SER A 38 -0.08 -20.96 15.60
CA SER A 38 -1.52 -20.96 15.31
C SER A 38 -2.11 -22.37 15.34
N ASN A 39 -3.18 -22.54 16.12
CA ASN A 39 -3.95 -23.78 16.19
C ASN A 39 -5.22 -23.73 15.31
N ILE A 40 -5.42 -22.64 14.58
CA ILE A 40 -6.66 -22.39 13.82
C ILE A 40 -6.39 -22.09 12.35
N GLY A 41 -5.16 -22.39 11.89
CA GLY A 41 -4.67 -22.07 10.56
C GLY A 41 -4.18 -20.62 10.45
N VAL A 42 -3.77 -20.25 9.25
CA VAL A 42 -2.96 -19.04 8.99
C VAL A 42 -3.46 -18.26 7.77
N GLU A 43 -4.27 -18.92 6.94
CA GLU A 43 -4.90 -18.31 5.79
C GLU A 43 -6.24 -17.65 6.19
N GLN A 44 -6.70 -16.68 5.39
CA GLN A 44 -7.93 -15.95 5.69
C GLN A 44 -9.15 -16.87 5.84
N CYS A 45 -9.22 -17.92 5.03
CA CYS A 45 -10.27 -18.93 5.09
C CYS A 45 -10.27 -19.68 6.43
N ASP A 46 -9.11 -20.09 6.92
CA ASP A 46 -8.98 -20.80 8.19
C ASP A 46 -9.50 -19.93 9.34
N LEU A 47 -9.08 -18.67 9.36
CA LEU A 47 -9.46 -17.69 10.37
C LEU A 47 -10.98 -17.46 10.38
N VAL A 48 -11.59 -17.26 9.21
CA VAL A 48 -13.02 -17.02 9.09
C VAL A 48 -13.83 -18.27 9.45
N ASN A 49 -13.41 -19.45 9.00
CA ASN A 49 -14.05 -20.72 9.35
C ASN A 49 -13.99 -20.98 10.86
N TYR A 50 -12.85 -20.71 11.48
CA TYR A 50 -12.73 -20.78 12.94
C TYR A 50 -13.67 -19.79 13.62
N TYR A 51 -13.67 -18.52 13.18
CA TYR A 51 -14.49 -17.49 13.80
C TYR A 51 -15.99 -17.77 13.67
N LYS A 52 -16.43 -18.31 12.53
CA LYS A 52 -17.80 -18.77 12.31
C LYS A 52 -18.20 -19.89 13.28
N LYS A 53 -17.34 -20.90 13.47
CA LYS A 53 -17.54 -21.97 14.46
C LYS A 53 -17.53 -21.44 15.89
N TYR A 54 -16.70 -20.44 16.18
CA TYR A 54 -16.69 -19.75 17.46
C TYR A 54 -18.00 -19.01 17.71
N LEU A 55 -18.49 -18.24 16.73
CA LEU A 55 -19.79 -17.53 16.82
C LEU A 55 -20.93 -18.49 17.11
N LYS A 56 -21.03 -19.62 16.42
CA LYS A 56 -22.07 -20.64 16.70
C LYS A 56 -22.06 -21.15 18.15
N LYS A 57 -20.91 -21.11 18.84
CA LYS A 57 -20.79 -21.52 20.24
C LYS A 57 -21.14 -20.42 21.23
N VAL A 58 -20.82 -19.16 20.91
CA VAL A 58 -21.01 -18.03 21.83
C VAL A 58 -22.31 -17.26 21.58
N ASP A 59 -22.90 -17.45 20.40
CA ASP A 59 -24.10 -16.78 19.95
C ASP A 59 -24.95 -17.76 19.10
N ASN A 60 -25.86 -18.47 19.78
CA ASN A 60 -26.76 -19.46 19.18
C ASN A 60 -27.70 -18.88 18.10
N SER A 61 -27.72 -17.56 17.89
CA SER A 61 -28.55 -16.92 16.87
C SER A 61 -28.04 -17.14 15.44
N PHE A 62 -26.77 -17.56 15.29
CA PHE A 62 -26.15 -17.74 13.97
C PHE A 62 -26.19 -19.20 13.52
N ASN A 63 -27.26 -19.56 12.81
CA ASN A 63 -27.35 -20.86 12.16
C ASN A 63 -26.67 -20.81 10.77
N TYR A 64 -25.35 -20.95 10.76
CA TYR A 64 -24.63 -21.12 9.51
C TYR A 64 -24.33 -22.60 9.26
N ASP A 65 -25.03 -23.20 8.30
CA ASP A 65 -24.88 -24.63 7.94
C ASP A 65 -23.68 -24.91 7.03
N GLU A 66 -23.03 -23.88 6.48
CA GLU A 66 -21.96 -24.06 5.50
C GLU A 66 -20.58 -24.18 6.14
N GLU A 67 -19.85 -25.24 5.83
CA GLU A 67 -18.60 -25.58 6.53
C GLU A 67 -17.34 -24.92 5.96
N ASN A 68 -17.38 -24.32 4.76
CA ASN A 68 -16.18 -23.86 4.06
C ASN A 68 -16.31 -22.45 3.46
N CYS A 69 -15.76 -21.46 4.17
CA CYS A 69 -15.59 -20.09 3.71
C CYS A 69 -14.20 -19.89 3.13
N CYS A 70 -14.10 -19.80 1.79
CA CYS A 70 -12.86 -19.46 1.08
C CYS A 70 -13.12 -18.34 0.06
N PRO A 71 -12.11 -17.51 -0.27
CA PRO A 71 -12.25 -16.38 -1.20
C PRO A 71 -12.86 -16.72 -2.57
N GLU A 72 -12.50 -17.89 -3.11
CA GLU A 72 -12.98 -18.38 -4.41
C GLU A 72 -14.49 -18.63 -4.45
N ASN A 73 -15.09 -18.85 -3.27
CA ASN A 73 -16.50 -19.16 -3.09
C ASN A 73 -17.08 -18.30 -1.95
N LEU A 74 -16.90 -16.97 -2.02
CA LEU A 74 -17.39 -16.06 -0.98
C LEU A 74 -18.93 -15.98 -1.00
N LYS A 75 -19.57 -16.92 -0.32
CA LYS A 75 -21.00 -16.92 -0.08
C LYS A 75 -21.39 -15.83 0.93
N ASN A 76 -22.62 -15.34 0.88
CA ASN A 76 -23.11 -14.31 1.81
C ASN A 76 -22.97 -14.74 3.28
N SER A 77 -23.19 -16.04 3.57
CA SER A 77 -23.00 -16.68 4.88
C SER A 77 -21.57 -16.59 5.41
N CYS A 78 -20.60 -16.34 4.53
CA CYS A 78 -19.19 -16.25 4.84
C CYS A 78 -18.72 -14.80 4.96
N ASN A 79 -19.53 -13.81 4.56
CA ASN A 79 -19.20 -12.39 4.60
C ASN A 79 -19.33 -11.79 6.02
N ILE A 80 -18.56 -12.33 6.96
CA ILE A 80 -18.69 -12.05 8.39
C ILE A 80 -17.60 -11.07 8.83
N GLY A 81 -18.01 -9.94 9.41
CA GLY A 81 -17.12 -9.04 10.14
C GLY A 81 -16.86 -9.52 11.57
N MET A 82 -15.72 -9.15 12.14
CA MET A 82 -15.39 -9.53 13.50
C MET A 82 -15.92 -8.52 14.53
N ASN A 83 -16.45 -9.04 15.63
CA ASN A 83 -16.79 -8.24 16.80
C ASN A 83 -15.53 -7.97 17.61
N ASP A 84 -15.31 -6.73 18.02
CA ASP A 84 -14.10 -6.29 18.74
C ASP A 84 -13.85 -7.09 20.02
N LYS A 85 -14.92 -7.49 20.72
CA LYS A 85 -14.81 -8.30 21.95
C LYS A 85 -14.21 -9.68 21.69
N HIS A 86 -14.31 -10.18 20.46
CA HIS A 86 -13.80 -11.49 20.07
C HIS A 86 -12.34 -11.41 19.58
N PHE A 87 -11.84 -10.24 19.21
CA PHE A 87 -10.51 -10.11 18.61
C PHE A 87 -9.37 -10.63 19.51
N PRO A 88 -9.31 -10.30 20.82
CA PRO A 88 -8.29 -10.85 21.71
C PRO A 88 -8.37 -12.38 21.83
N HIS A 89 -9.58 -12.96 21.76
CA HIS A 89 -9.76 -14.41 21.79
C HIS A 89 -9.16 -15.05 20.54
N ILE A 90 -9.41 -14.48 19.36
CA ILE A 90 -8.86 -14.97 18.10
C ILE A 90 -7.34 -14.84 18.10
N LEU A 91 -6.78 -13.70 18.52
CA LEU A 91 -5.34 -13.48 18.64
C LEU A 91 -4.67 -14.55 19.52
N LYS A 92 -5.26 -14.89 20.67
CA LYS A 92 -4.73 -15.94 21.55
C LYS A 92 -4.66 -17.30 20.85
N LYS A 93 -5.60 -17.61 19.97
CA LYS A 93 -5.64 -18.88 19.21
C LYS A 93 -4.59 -18.95 18.11
N ILE A 94 -4.18 -17.80 17.59
CA ILE A 94 -3.07 -17.65 16.63
C ILE A 94 -1.73 -17.34 17.32
N GLY A 95 -1.63 -17.47 18.65
CA GLY A 95 -0.36 -17.33 19.37
C GLY A 95 0.07 -15.90 19.70
N PHE A 96 -0.84 -14.94 19.66
CA PHE A 96 -0.58 -13.54 20.00
C PHE A 96 -1.42 -13.08 21.19
N GLU A 97 -0.89 -12.13 21.93
CA GLU A 97 -1.60 -11.35 22.94
C GLU A 97 -1.77 -9.92 22.42
N CYS A 98 -2.69 -9.16 23.01
CA CYS A 98 -2.84 -7.76 22.66
C CYS A 98 -3.28 -6.90 23.83
N ASP A 99 -2.82 -5.65 23.80
CA ASP A 99 -3.38 -4.57 24.60
C ASP A 99 -4.36 -3.77 23.72
N THR A 100 -5.59 -3.57 24.19
CA THR A 100 -6.63 -2.80 23.49
C THR A 100 -6.67 -1.36 23.95
N TYR A 101 -6.75 -0.43 23.00
CA TYR A 101 -6.84 1.00 23.26
C TYR A 101 -8.03 1.60 22.52
N GLU A 102 -8.94 2.22 23.26
CA GLU A 102 -10.17 2.84 22.72
C GLU A 102 -9.97 4.30 22.28
N THR A 103 -8.74 4.83 22.37
CA THR A 103 -8.43 6.23 22.00
C THR A 103 -7.18 6.29 21.14
N ILE A 104 -7.26 6.90 19.96
CA ILE A 104 -6.15 6.93 18.98
C ILE A 104 -5.06 7.95 19.26
N GLN A 105 -5.19 8.79 20.29
CA GLN A 105 -4.30 9.92 20.55
C GLN A 105 -2.83 9.52 20.60
N LYS A 106 -2.50 8.35 21.13
CA LYS A 106 -1.12 7.84 21.18
C LYS A 106 -0.55 7.56 19.78
N LEU A 107 -1.37 7.15 18.82
CA LEU A 107 -0.94 6.94 17.43
C LEU A 107 -0.59 8.24 16.69
N ASN A 108 -0.94 9.42 17.23
CA ASN A 108 -0.46 10.68 16.67
C ASN A 108 1.03 10.92 16.96
N SER A 109 1.62 10.19 17.92
CA SER A 109 3.04 10.28 18.25
C SER A 109 3.86 9.29 17.43
N PHE A 110 4.75 9.82 16.59
CA PHE A 110 5.72 9.01 15.85
C PHE A 110 6.58 8.17 16.79
N ASP A 111 7.06 8.77 17.87
CA ASP A 111 7.97 8.11 18.83
C ASP A 111 7.26 6.96 19.55
N PHE A 112 5.96 7.11 19.83
CA PHE A 112 5.14 6.02 20.37
C PHE A 112 5.04 4.85 19.40
N ILE A 113 4.78 5.11 18.12
CA ILE A 113 4.71 4.07 17.08
C ILE A 113 6.06 3.35 16.95
N VAL A 114 7.15 4.12 16.86
CA VAL A 114 8.53 3.61 16.77
C VAL A 114 8.84 2.70 17.96
N LYS A 115 8.62 3.20 19.18
CA LYS A 115 8.86 2.44 20.41
C LYS A 115 8.04 1.14 20.42
N THR A 116 6.76 1.24 20.11
CA THR A 116 5.84 0.09 20.10
C THR A 116 6.31 -0.99 19.14
N LEU A 117 6.66 -0.62 17.90
CA LEU A 117 7.10 -1.59 16.90
C LEU A 117 8.44 -2.23 17.27
N LYS A 118 9.38 -1.49 17.85
CA LYS A 118 10.68 -2.02 18.30
C LYS A 118 10.55 -2.97 19.49
N GLU A 119 9.74 -2.62 20.48
CA GLU A 119 9.60 -3.41 21.71
C GLU A 119 8.81 -4.70 21.49
N ASN A 120 7.80 -4.67 20.63
CA ASN A 120 6.89 -5.80 20.47
C ASN A 120 7.23 -6.69 19.26
N LEU A 121 7.98 -6.16 18.29
CA LEU A 121 8.32 -6.82 17.02
C LEU A 121 7.08 -7.42 16.32
N CYS A 122 5.95 -6.74 16.46
CA CYS A 122 4.64 -7.13 15.93
C CYS A 122 3.94 -5.87 15.38
N PRO A 123 3.04 -6.02 14.40
CA PRO A 123 2.32 -4.87 13.86
C PRO A 123 1.31 -4.31 14.87
N ILE A 124 0.92 -3.06 14.66
CA ILE A 124 -0.21 -2.43 15.36
C ILE A 124 -1.42 -2.56 14.45
N VAL A 125 -2.52 -3.12 14.96
CA VAL A 125 -3.78 -3.21 14.21
C VAL A 125 -4.62 -1.99 14.55
N VAL A 126 -5.09 -1.25 13.54
CA VAL A 126 -5.90 -0.04 13.73
C VAL A 126 -7.26 -0.26 13.07
N LYS A 127 -8.34 -0.11 13.86
CA LYS A 127 -9.70 -0.15 13.35
C LYS A 127 -10.15 1.25 12.98
N THR A 128 -10.39 1.45 11.69
CA THR A 128 -10.90 2.70 11.11
C THR A 128 -12.41 2.62 10.91
N LYS A 129 -13.12 3.74 11.07
CA LYS A 129 -14.55 3.85 10.79
C LYS A 129 -14.82 5.06 9.90
N THR A 130 -14.67 4.87 8.59
CA THR A 130 -15.09 5.86 7.61
C THR A 130 -16.58 5.66 7.30
N SER A 131 -16.91 4.78 6.36
CA SER A 131 -18.28 4.36 6.04
C SER A 131 -18.59 2.94 6.52
N VAL A 132 -17.57 2.08 6.55
CA VAL A 132 -17.61 0.71 7.04
C VAL A 132 -16.40 0.52 7.96
N ALA A 133 -16.57 -0.23 9.04
CA ALA A 133 -15.46 -0.60 9.91
C ALA A 133 -14.40 -1.37 9.11
N HIS A 134 -13.14 -0.92 9.19
CA HIS A 134 -12.05 -1.47 8.39
C HIS A 134 -10.75 -1.51 9.17
N ASP A 135 -10.09 -2.66 9.19
CA ASP A 135 -8.81 -2.85 9.87
C ASP A 135 -7.64 -2.62 8.91
N ILE A 136 -6.63 -1.91 9.39
CA ILE A 136 -5.33 -1.72 8.74
C ILE A 136 -4.20 -2.12 9.69
N LEU A 137 -3.02 -2.40 9.16
CA LEU A 137 -1.82 -2.64 9.95
C LEU A 137 -0.85 -1.47 9.84
N ILE A 138 -0.28 -1.05 10.95
CA ILE A 138 0.98 -0.30 10.97
C ILE A 138 2.11 -1.32 11.12
N THR A 139 2.97 -1.40 10.12
CA THR A 139 3.99 -2.44 9.99
C THR A 139 5.41 -1.89 9.99
N GLY A 140 5.57 -0.57 10.04
CA GLY A 140 6.86 0.08 9.95
C GLY A 140 6.77 1.59 10.12
N TYR A 141 7.92 2.23 10.05
CA TYR A 141 8.09 3.67 10.15
C TYR A 141 9.33 4.11 9.39
N GLY A 142 9.49 5.40 9.13
CA GLY A 142 10.72 5.92 8.57
C GLY A 142 10.87 7.42 8.79
N SER A 143 12.08 7.91 8.57
CA SER A 143 12.41 9.32 8.60
C SER A 143 13.34 9.68 7.45
N LEU A 144 13.14 10.88 6.91
CA LEU A 144 14.04 11.50 5.94
C LEU A 144 14.19 12.98 6.29
N GLY A 145 15.35 13.35 6.84
CA GLY A 145 15.50 14.70 7.39
C GLY A 145 14.51 14.89 8.53
N ASP A 146 13.69 15.94 8.46
CA ASP A 146 12.65 16.24 9.45
C ASP A 146 11.31 15.55 9.15
N CYS A 147 11.19 14.91 7.98
CA CYS A 147 9.97 14.22 7.57
C CYS A 147 9.86 12.85 8.26
N LYS A 148 8.68 12.58 8.82
CA LYS A 148 8.35 11.32 9.52
C LYS A 148 7.29 10.55 8.72
N TYR A 149 7.47 9.24 8.61
CA TYR A 149 6.65 8.35 7.79
C TYR A 149 6.17 7.13 8.54
N ILE A 150 4.93 6.72 8.32
CA ILE A 150 4.33 5.50 8.87
C ILE A 150 4.07 4.52 7.73
N PHE A 151 4.53 3.27 7.89
CA PHE A 151 4.33 2.21 6.91
C PHE A 151 3.07 1.43 7.23
N ILE A 152 2.17 1.31 6.26
CA ILE A 152 0.82 0.77 6.47
C ILE A 152 0.51 -0.30 5.44
N SER A 153 -0.03 -1.43 5.91
CA SER A 153 -0.73 -2.42 5.11
C SER A 153 -2.24 -2.18 5.21
N ASP A 154 -2.90 -1.97 4.07
CA ASP A 154 -4.35 -1.76 3.99
C ASP A 154 -4.97 -2.85 3.10
N PRO A 155 -5.62 -3.87 3.66
CA PRO A 155 -6.05 -5.06 2.89
C PRO A 155 -7.15 -4.77 1.87
N SER A 156 -7.74 -3.57 1.88
CA SER A 156 -8.72 -3.15 0.86
C SER A 156 -8.07 -2.76 -0.48
N ARG A 157 -6.74 -2.58 -0.49
CA ARG A 157 -6.02 -2.03 -1.64
C ARG A 157 -5.57 -3.13 -2.60
N LYS A 158 -5.29 -2.74 -3.85
CA LYS A 158 -4.76 -3.66 -4.88
C LYS A 158 -3.24 -3.82 -4.83
N TYR A 159 -2.59 -3.08 -3.96
CA TYR A 159 -1.14 -3.01 -3.85
C TYR A 159 -0.76 -3.21 -2.39
N ASP A 160 0.52 -3.54 -2.19
CA ASP A 160 1.11 -3.86 -0.90
C ASP A 160 1.15 -2.63 0.05
N GLU A 161 2.13 -2.61 0.93
CA GLU A 161 2.32 -1.61 1.97
C GLU A 161 2.83 -0.27 1.43
N ILE A 162 2.43 0.84 2.06
CA ILE A 162 2.80 2.21 1.65
C ILE A 162 3.27 3.04 2.85
N TYR A 163 4.27 3.89 2.61
CA TYR A 163 4.68 4.92 3.57
C TYR A 163 3.83 6.18 3.39
N PHE A 164 3.13 6.55 4.45
CA PHE A 164 2.43 7.82 4.58
C PHE A 164 3.26 8.77 5.41
N GLU A 165 3.39 10.02 4.99
CA GLU A 165 3.88 11.07 5.89
C GLU A 165 2.98 11.14 7.14
N LEU A 166 3.55 11.46 8.30
CA LEU A 166 2.86 11.43 9.59
C LEU A 166 1.55 12.25 9.59
N GLU A 167 1.52 13.45 9.01
CA GLU A 167 0.28 14.24 8.94
C GLU A 167 -0.77 13.58 8.04
N ASN A 168 -0.35 13.05 6.88
CA ASN A 168 -1.23 12.30 5.99
C ASN A 168 -1.76 11.00 6.65
N PHE A 169 -0.93 10.36 7.46
CA PHE A 169 -1.35 9.22 8.28
C PHE A 169 -2.40 9.62 9.31
N ARG A 170 -2.18 10.71 10.04
CA ARG A 170 -3.14 11.22 11.04
C ARG A 170 -4.50 11.50 10.42
N GLU A 171 -4.55 12.12 9.24
CA GLU A 171 -5.81 12.32 8.51
C GLU A 171 -6.45 10.99 8.10
N LYS A 172 -5.66 10.00 7.64
CA LYS A 172 -6.17 8.66 7.31
C LYS A 172 -6.79 7.95 8.50
N ILE A 173 -6.23 8.09 9.70
CA ILE A 173 -6.72 7.47 10.93
C ILE A 173 -7.61 8.38 11.78
N LYS A 174 -8.00 9.56 11.28
CA LYS A 174 -8.82 10.53 12.02
C LYS A 174 -10.12 9.96 12.58
N TYR A 175 -10.68 8.98 11.88
CA TYR A 175 -11.90 8.26 12.29
C TYR A 175 -11.62 6.86 12.83
N ALA A 176 -10.41 6.60 13.33
CA ALA A 176 -10.12 5.35 13.99
C ALA A 176 -10.82 5.29 15.35
N GLU A 177 -11.44 4.14 15.63
CA GLU A 177 -12.20 3.91 16.86
C GLU A 177 -11.29 3.32 17.93
N LYS A 178 -10.38 2.42 17.53
CA LYS A 178 -9.52 1.70 18.45
C LYS A 178 -8.31 1.13 17.73
N TYR A 179 -7.35 0.69 18.52
CA TYR A 179 -6.21 -0.07 18.01
C TYR A 179 -5.76 -1.12 19.02
N TRP A 180 -5.02 -2.09 18.52
CA TRP A 180 -4.44 -3.18 19.28
C TRP A 180 -2.94 -3.20 19.08
N ILE A 181 -2.20 -3.20 20.19
CA ILE A 181 -0.77 -3.46 20.19
C ILE A 181 -0.59 -4.95 20.38
N LEU A 182 -0.03 -5.62 19.38
CA LEU A 182 0.17 -7.06 19.40
C LEU A 182 1.49 -7.41 20.07
N LYS A 183 1.52 -8.57 20.74
CA LYS A 183 2.70 -9.19 21.34
C LYS A 183 2.69 -10.68 21.02
N LYS A 184 3.86 -11.27 20.76
CA LYS A 184 3.97 -12.72 20.63
C LYS A 184 3.78 -13.37 22.01
N SER A 185 3.00 -14.44 22.09
CA SER A 185 2.86 -15.21 23.34
C SER A 185 4.22 -15.83 23.70
N LYS A 186 4.64 -15.75 24.98
CA LYS A 186 5.98 -16.09 25.51
C LYS A 186 6.51 -17.52 25.27
N LYS A 187 5.85 -18.37 24.46
CA LYS A 187 6.09 -19.82 24.44
C LYS A 187 7.26 -20.33 23.59
N ASN A 188 7.97 -19.51 22.80
CA ASN A 188 9.20 -19.92 22.12
C ASN A 188 10.03 -18.67 21.74
N ASN A 189 10.90 -18.23 22.66
CA ASN A 189 11.95 -17.24 22.39
C ASN A 189 13.12 -17.92 21.67
N SER A 190 12.92 -18.36 20.43
CA SER A 190 14.05 -18.27 19.52
C SER A 190 14.17 -16.77 19.21
N GLU A 191 15.22 -16.13 19.71
CA GLU A 191 15.65 -14.79 19.31
C GLU A 191 16.05 -14.79 17.83
N LYS A 192 15.12 -15.15 16.93
CA LYS A 192 15.21 -14.59 15.60
C LYS A 192 14.93 -13.12 15.80
N GLU A 193 16.00 -12.33 15.83
CA GLU A 193 15.91 -10.93 15.45
C GLU A 193 15.12 -10.93 14.13
N TYR A 194 13.85 -10.52 14.20
CA TYR A 194 13.11 -10.20 13.00
C TYR A 194 13.94 -9.10 12.36
N LEU A 195 14.63 -9.45 11.28
CA LEU A 195 15.57 -8.57 10.64
C LEU A 195 14.82 -7.29 10.32
N LEU A 196 15.23 -6.23 11.00
CA LEU A 196 14.80 -4.89 10.69
C LEU A 196 15.34 -4.65 9.29
N ARG A 197 14.47 -4.54 8.27
CA ARG A 197 14.98 -4.16 6.95
C ARG A 197 15.40 -2.71 7.05
N ASP A 198 16.68 -2.49 7.31
CA ASP A 198 17.31 -1.22 7.01
C ASP A 198 17.31 -1.13 5.49
N THR A 199 16.22 -0.59 4.96
CA THR A 199 15.99 -0.62 3.53
C THR A 199 16.97 0.38 2.96
N LYS A 200 18.14 -0.12 2.52
CA LYS A 200 19.18 0.71 1.92
C LYS A 200 18.51 1.60 0.88
N VAL A 201 18.80 2.88 1.01
CA VAL A 201 18.24 4.02 0.25
C VAL A 201 18.09 3.73 -1.24
N GLU A 202 19.01 2.94 -1.79
CA GLU A 202 19.07 2.53 -3.19
C GLU A 202 17.83 1.77 -3.68
N ASP A 203 17.11 1.09 -2.77
CA ASP A 203 15.84 0.38 -3.04
C ASP A 203 14.60 1.22 -2.74
N LEU A 204 14.77 2.44 -2.23
CA LEU A 204 13.71 3.37 -1.88
C LEU A 204 13.81 4.60 -2.79
N ILE A 205 13.02 4.61 -3.87
CA ILE A 205 12.93 5.80 -4.73
C ILE A 205 12.10 6.85 -3.98
N SER A 206 12.78 7.81 -3.38
CA SER A 206 12.24 9.16 -3.26
C SER A 206 12.03 9.66 -4.69
N PHE A 207 10.84 10.11 -5.08
CA PHE A 207 10.74 10.98 -6.25
C PHE A 207 11.24 12.36 -5.84
N PRO A 208 12.57 12.57 -5.88
CA PRO A 208 13.07 13.65 -6.71
C PRO A 208 14.37 13.23 -7.45
N ASP A 209 14.38 13.48 -8.77
CA ASP A 209 15.46 13.40 -9.76
C ASP A 209 16.41 12.19 -9.84
N TYR A 210 16.34 11.51 -10.99
CA TYR A 210 17.33 10.55 -11.46
C TYR A 210 18.61 11.27 -11.89
N LYS A 211 19.77 10.84 -11.38
CA LYS A 211 21.09 11.24 -11.91
C LYS A 211 21.22 10.79 -13.38
N MET A 212 21.14 11.75 -14.30
CA MET A 212 21.72 11.60 -15.63
C MET A 212 23.25 11.58 -15.48
N LYS A 213 23.90 10.52 -15.98
CA LYS A 213 25.27 10.63 -16.46
C LYS A 213 25.22 11.49 -17.72
N VAL A 214 25.45 12.79 -17.57
CA VAL A 214 25.64 13.70 -18.70
C VAL A 214 27.10 13.62 -19.10
N SER A 215 27.35 13.23 -20.36
CA SER A 215 28.64 13.42 -21.00
C SER A 215 29.00 14.91 -20.95
N LYS A 216 30.22 15.20 -20.50
CA LYS A 216 30.91 16.50 -20.55
C LYS A 216 30.24 17.49 -21.51
N HIS A 217 29.59 18.52 -20.99
CA HIS A 217 29.65 19.93 -21.42
C HIS A 217 28.77 20.76 -20.45
N ASN A 218 29.32 21.91 -20.05
CA ASN A 218 28.87 22.76 -18.94
C ASN A 218 27.44 23.31 -19.10
N ILE A 219 26.54 22.95 -18.18
CA ILE A 219 25.51 23.87 -17.64
C ILE A 219 25.32 23.52 -16.16
N LEU A 220 25.84 24.38 -15.29
CA LEU A 220 25.57 24.40 -13.86
C LEU A 220 24.43 25.40 -13.66
N PHE A 221 23.26 24.97 -13.17
CA PHE A 221 22.38 25.84 -12.38
C PHE A 221 21.53 25.05 -11.39
N ASN A 222 21.55 25.59 -10.16
CA ASN A 222 20.90 25.16 -8.94
C ASN A 222 19.37 25.07 -9.05
N TYR A 223 18.81 23.86 -8.94
CA TYR A 223 17.37 23.69 -8.68
C TYR A 223 17.06 23.11 -7.29
N TYR A 224 18.06 22.59 -6.57
CA TYR A 224 17.89 22.07 -5.20
C TYR A 224 18.13 23.08 -4.08
N ASN A 225 18.76 24.22 -4.34
CA ASN A 225 19.00 25.23 -3.29
C ASN A 225 17.80 26.15 -3.02
N ASN A 226 16.69 26.01 -3.77
CA ASN A 226 15.51 26.89 -3.65
C ASN A 226 14.19 26.13 -3.38
N GLN A 227 14.22 24.81 -3.19
CA GLN A 227 13.10 24.13 -2.53
C GLN A 227 13.31 24.30 -1.03
N PRO A 228 12.33 24.80 -0.25
CA PRO A 228 12.45 24.73 1.19
C PRO A 228 12.68 23.26 1.56
N ASN A 229 13.66 22.97 2.43
CA ASN A 229 14.04 21.63 2.93
C ASN A 229 12.89 20.85 3.61
N ASN A 230 11.64 21.32 3.52
CA ASN A 230 10.50 20.94 4.34
C ASN A 230 9.36 20.31 3.54
N SER A 231 9.53 19.98 2.24
CA SER A 231 8.46 19.33 1.46
C SER A 231 8.50 17.81 1.61
N CYS A 232 7.71 17.29 2.55
CA CYS A 232 7.56 15.85 2.76
C CYS A 232 6.62 15.25 1.70
N PHE A 233 7.16 14.49 0.74
CA PHE A 233 6.35 13.75 -0.25
C PHE A 233 5.97 12.34 0.26
N PRO A 234 4.86 11.73 -0.21
CA PRO A 234 4.55 10.32 0.10
C PRO A 234 5.54 9.35 -0.56
N TYR A 235 5.86 8.23 0.10
CA TYR A 235 6.89 7.26 -0.31
C TYR A 235 6.30 5.89 -0.66
N ILE A 236 6.74 5.28 -1.76
CA ILE A 236 6.27 3.96 -2.22
C ILE A 236 7.48 3.01 -2.39
N PRO A 237 7.47 1.81 -1.77
CA PRO A 237 8.54 0.82 -1.95
C PRO A 237 8.66 0.31 -3.40
N ARG A 238 9.90 0.09 -3.87
CA ARG A 238 10.25 -0.28 -5.26
C ARG A 238 9.71 -1.64 -5.73
N LYS A 239 9.37 -2.56 -4.82
CA LYS A 239 8.82 -3.89 -5.14
C LYS A 239 7.47 -3.81 -5.88
N ILE A 240 6.67 -2.78 -5.57
CA ILE A 240 5.38 -2.50 -6.22
C ILE A 240 5.55 -2.12 -7.69
N VAL A 241 6.66 -1.44 -8.03
CA VAL A 241 6.95 -0.98 -9.39
C VAL A 241 7.40 -2.15 -10.28
N ASN A 242 8.21 -3.07 -9.75
CA ASN A 242 8.79 -4.15 -10.55
C ASN A 242 7.78 -5.27 -10.92
N ASN A 243 6.78 -5.57 -10.08
CA ASN A 243 5.76 -6.57 -10.44
C ASN A 243 4.73 -6.03 -11.46
N PHE A 244 4.40 -4.74 -11.37
CA PHE A 244 3.46 -4.11 -12.29
C PHE A 244 4.08 -3.88 -13.68
N ILE A 245 5.36 -3.46 -13.71
CA ILE A 245 6.12 -3.29 -14.94
C ILE A 245 6.53 -4.64 -15.50
N GLY A 246 6.95 -5.62 -14.69
CA GLY A 246 7.42 -6.93 -15.13
C GLY A 246 6.38 -7.77 -15.90
N ILE A 247 5.14 -7.82 -15.41
CA ILE A 247 4.05 -8.59 -16.07
C ILE A 247 3.63 -7.94 -17.39
N ILE A 248 3.73 -6.61 -17.49
CA ILE A 248 3.44 -5.88 -18.73
C ILE A 248 4.65 -5.95 -19.69
N VAL A 249 5.89 -5.88 -19.20
CA VAL A 249 7.11 -5.91 -20.02
C VAL A 249 7.37 -7.27 -20.65
N GLN A 250 7.17 -8.38 -19.92
CA GLN A 250 7.38 -9.73 -20.46
C GLN A 250 6.39 -10.09 -21.58
N LYS A 251 5.18 -9.49 -21.57
CA LYS A 251 4.18 -9.70 -22.61
C LYS A 251 4.36 -8.78 -23.83
N PHE A 252 5.11 -7.68 -23.71
CA PHE A 252 5.12 -6.62 -24.72
C PHE A 252 6.46 -6.32 -25.39
N LEU A 253 7.62 -6.74 -24.86
CA LEU A 253 8.91 -6.29 -25.40
C LEU A 253 9.82 -7.44 -25.85
N ASN A 254 9.55 -7.94 -27.06
CA ASN A 254 10.59 -8.47 -27.94
C ASN A 254 11.24 -7.35 -28.79
N THR A 255 11.16 -6.10 -28.33
CA THR A 255 11.75 -4.93 -29.00
C THR A 255 12.48 -4.08 -27.97
N LYS A 256 13.78 -3.87 -28.21
CA LYS A 256 14.63 -2.92 -27.47
C LYS A 256 14.08 -1.51 -27.66
N GLY A 257 13.36 -0.99 -26.68
CA GLY A 257 12.82 0.36 -26.68
C GLY A 257 12.63 0.86 -25.26
N ILE A 258 13.38 1.89 -24.91
CA ILE A 258 13.37 2.55 -23.59
C ILE A 258 12.02 3.24 -23.40
N ILE A 259 11.26 2.86 -22.37
CA ILE A 259 10.05 3.56 -21.94
C ILE A 259 10.45 4.51 -20.80
N SER A 260 10.14 5.80 -20.95
CA SER A 260 10.44 6.85 -19.97
C SER A 260 9.26 7.11 -19.03
N ASN A 261 9.57 7.51 -17.79
CA ASN A 261 8.68 7.59 -16.62
C ASN A 261 7.63 8.72 -16.68
N GLU A 262 6.46 8.41 -17.22
CA GLU A 262 5.21 9.13 -16.96
C GLU A 262 4.19 8.11 -16.44
N SER A 263 3.27 8.48 -15.53
CA SER A 263 2.24 7.56 -15.02
C SER A 263 1.20 7.27 -16.11
N ILE A 264 1.60 6.48 -17.10
CA ILE A 264 0.80 6.11 -18.25
C ILE A 264 -0.07 4.95 -17.81
N ASN A 265 -1.35 5.22 -17.56
CA ASN A 265 -2.32 4.16 -17.33
C ASN A 265 -2.95 3.76 -18.66
N ILE A 266 -2.76 2.51 -19.05
CA ILE A 266 -3.28 1.93 -20.28
C ILE A 266 -4.34 0.89 -19.90
N ASN A 267 -5.59 1.13 -20.27
CA ASN A 267 -6.69 0.20 -20.01
C ASN A 267 -7.74 0.26 -21.13
N ASN A 268 -8.09 -0.89 -21.72
CA ASN A 268 -9.19 -1.03 -22.70
C ASN A 268 -9.18 0.02 -23.82
N GLY A 269 -8.04 0.21 -24.49
CA GLY A 269 -7.92 1.18 -25.59
C GLY A 269 -7.86 2.64 -25.14
N LYS A 270 -7.77 2.91 -23.83
CA LYS A 270 -7.63 4.26 -23.25
C LYS A 270 -6.25 4.45 -22.61
N MET A 271 -5.77 5.68 -22.66
CA MET A 271 -4.49 6.12 -22.12
C MET A 271 -4.69 7.38 -21.28
N TYR A 272 -4.07 7.41 -20.10
CA TYR A 272 -4.03 8.56 -19.21
C TYR A 272 -2.59 8.96 -18.90
N ILE A 273 -2.26 10.25 -19.00
CA ILE A 273 -0.94 10.79 -18.62
C ILE A 273 -1.17 11.80 -17.50
N GLY A 274 -0.88 11.36 -16.28
CA GLY A 274 -1.24 12.05 -15.03
C GLY A 274 -0.69 13.46 -14.92
N ASP A 275 0.60 13.64 -15.19
CA ASP A 275 1.28 14.94 -15.10
C ASP A 275 0.66 16.03 -15.98
N TYR A 276 -0.10 15.64 -17.01
CA TYR A 276 -0.62 16.53 -18.04
C TYR A 276 -2.16 16.60 -18.06
N ALA A 277 -2.85 15.96 -17.11
CA ALA A 277 -4.32 15.82 -17.13
C ALA A 277 -4.84 15.30 -18.49
N TYR A 278 -4.01 14.52 -19.17
CA TYR A 278 -4.29 14.06 -20.52
C TYR A 278 -5.04 12.73 -20.47
N TYR A 279 -6.10 12.64 -21.25
CA TYR A 279 -6.87 11.42 -21.45
C TYR A 279 -7.17 11.23 -22.94
N GLY A 280 -6.86 10.05 -23.47
CA GLY A 280 -7.01 9.74 -24.89
C GLY A 280 -7.31 8.26 -25.15
N ASN A 281 -7.66 7.95 -26.40
CA ASN A 281 -7.65 6.57 -26.88
C ASN A 281 -6.24 6.22 -27.41
N TYR A 282 -5.89 4.95 -27.40
CA TYR A 282 -4.70 4.44 -28.08
C TYR A 282 -5.06 3.29 -29.01
N ARG A 283 -4.21 3.03 -30.01
CA ARG A 283 -4.26 1.85 -30.87
C ARG A 283 -2.88 1.52 -31.41
N LEU A 284 -2.66 0.28 -31.79
CA LEU A 284 -1.51 -0.11 -32.59
C LEU A 284 -1.91 -0.11 -34.07
N LYS A 285 -1.23 0.67 -34.92
CA LYS A 285 -1.47 0.70 -36.37
C LYS A 285 -0.14 0.62 -37.10
N LYS A 286 0.05 -0.42 -37.92
CA LYS A 286 1.30 -0.65 -38.68
C LYS A 286 2.54 -0.66 -37.78
N GLY A 287 2.46 -1.32 -36.63
CA GLY A 287 3.56 -1.41 -35.65
C GLY A 287 3.85 -0.14 -34.85
N LYS A 288 3.09 0.96 -35.07
CA LYS A 288 3.24 2.21 -34.33
C LYS A 288 2.12 2.39 -33.33
N LEU A 289 2.47 2.85 -32.12
CA LEU A 289 1.50 3.26 -31.11
C LEU A 289 0.95 4.63 -31.50
N GLN A 290 -0.33 4.68 -31.83
CA GLN A 290 -1.05 5.92 -32.12
C GLN A 290 -1.97 6.26 -30.96
N VAL A 291 -2.13 7.55 -30.71
CA VAL A 291 -2.97 8.07 -29.64
C VAL A 291 -3.88 9.16 -30.18
N LYS A 292 -5.10 9.25 -29.65
CA LYS A 292 -6.09 10.27 -30.00
C LYS A 292 -6.55 10.99 -28.75
N PRO A 293 -6.24 12.29 -28.60
CA PRO A 293 -6.67 13.08 -27.45
C PRO A 293 -8.21 13.13 -27.32
N ILE A 294 -8.73 12.96 -26.11
CA ILE A 294 -10.17 13.08 -25.79
C ILE A 294 -10.41 14.27 -24.84
N LYS A 295 -9.70 14.29 -23.70
CA LYS A 295 -9.74 15.36 -22.69
C LYS A 295 -8.32 15.76 -22.30
N PHE A 296 -8.10 17.07 -22.18
CA PHE A 296 -6.84 17.69 -21.80
C PHE A 296 -7.11 19.17 -21.47
N PRO A 297 -6.22 19.86 -20.74
CA PRO A 297 -6.34 21.29 -20.47
C PRO A 297 -6.52 22.14 -21.74
N TYR A 298 -7.38 23.15 -21.67
CA TYR A 298 -7.76 23.96 -22.85
C TYR A 298 -6.56 24.68 -23.48
N ASN A 299 -5.58 25.08 -22.67
CA ASN A 299 -4.38 25.80 -23.10
C ASN A 299 -3.32 24.92 -23.80
N TYR A 300 -3.50 23.61 -23.89
CA TYR A 300 -2.51 22.71 -24.51
C TYR A 300 -2.55 22.69 -26.04
N ASN A 301 -3.60 23.26 -26.66
CA ASN A 301 -3.77 23.34 -28.11
C ASN A 301 -3.48 22.02 -28.88
N LEU A 302 -3.90 20.89 -28.32
CA LEU A 302 -3.72 19.57 -28.94
C LEU A 302 -4.83 19.30 -29.95
N LYS A 303 -4.45 18.81 -31.13
CA LYS A 303 -5.41 18.37 -32.16
C LYS A 303 -6.07 17.05 -31.75
N LYS A 304 -7.40 16.95 -31.89
CA LYS A 304 -8.19 15.72 -31.60
C LYS A 304 -8.14 14.69 -32.74
N GLU A 305 -6.93 14.41 -33.21
CA GLU A 305 -6.67 13.45 -34.29
C GLU A 305 -5.73 12.33 -33.81
N TRP A 306 -5.61 11.27 -34.62
CA TRP A 306 -4.66 10.20 -34.33
C TRP A 306 -3.24 10.69 -34.64
N VAL A 307 -2.40 10.74 -33.61
CA VAL A 307 -0.98 11.11 -33.73
C VAL A 307 -0.10 9.97 -33.25
N ASP A 308 1.15 9.95 -33.70
CA ASP A 308 2.16 9.05 -33.13
C ASP A 308 2.38 9.40 -31.65
N TYR A 309 2.50 8.38 -30.81
CA TYR A 309 2.66 8.55 -29.37
C TYR A 309 3.86 9.42 -29.00
N TYR A 310 5.01 9.22 -29.65
CA TYR A 310 6.21 9.99 -29.35
C TYR A 310 6.05 11.46 -29.79
N THR A 311 5.34 11.70 -30.89
CA THR A 311 4.97 13.06 -31.30
C THR A 311 4.06 13.76 -30.28
N LEU A 312 3.13 13.04 -29.64
CA LEU A 312 2.34 13.61 -28.55
C LEU A 312 3.23 13.93 -27.34
N LEU A 313 4.09 13.00 -26.93
CA LEU A 313 4.98 13.19 -25.78
C LEU A 313 5.88 14.42 -25.94
N ASP A 314 6.50 14.58 -27.11
CA ASP A 314 7.38 15.73 -27.35
C ASP A 314 6.64 17.07 -27.30
N LYS A 315 5.34 17.09 -27.67
CA LYS A 315 4.50 18.26 -27.45
C LYS A 315 4.19 18.48 -25.98
N LEU A 316 3.81 17.42 -25.25
CA LEU A 316 3.47 17.51 -23.83
C LEU A 316 4.67 17.98 -22.98
N LYS A 317 5.90 17.55 -23.29
CA LYS A 317 7.12 17.99 -22.57
C LYS A 317 7.29 19.51 -22.49
N ASN A 318 6.78 20.24 -23.48
CA ASN A 318 6.87 21.70 -23.55
C ASN A 318 5.66 22.41 -22.90
N LEU A 319 4.74 21.67 -22.28
CA LEU A 319 3.51 22.22 -21.69
C LEU A 319 3.57 22.19 -20.15
N PRO A 320 2.84 23.10 -19.47
CA PRO A 320 2.82 23.14 -18.00
C PRO A 320 2.16 21.90 -17.41
N LYS A 321 2.80 21.23 -16.46
CA LYS A 321 2.25 20.06 -15.74
C LYS A 321 1.14 20.47 -14.76
N ILE A 322 0.23 19.56 -14.38
CA ILE A 322 -0.86 19.82 -13.41
C ILE A 322 -0.33 20.47 -12.12
N LYS A 323 0.83 20.04 -11.62
CA LYS A 323 1.45 20.60 -10.41
C LYS A 323 1.65 22.13 -10.48
N PHE A 324 1.77 22.70 -11.67
CA PHE A 324 1.89 24.14 -11.89
C PHE A 324 0.59 24.91 -11.57
N PHE A 325 -0.57 24.25 -11.62
CA PHE A 325 -1.88 24.86 -11.40
C PHE A 325 -2.44 24.64 -9.98
N ASN A 326 -1.72 23.90 -9.13
CA ASN A 326 -2.13 23.59 -7.75
C ASN A 326 -1.43 24.47 -6.69
N ASN A 327 -0.74 25.52 -7.14
CA ASN A 327 -0.26 26.64 -6.32
C ASN A 327 -1.17 27.84 -6.57
#